data_AF-A0A1K1NP09-F1
#
_entry.id   AF-A0A1K1NP09-F1
#
_cell.length_a   1.000
_cell.length_b   1.000
_cell.length_c   1.000
_cell.angle_alpha   90.00
_cell.angle_beta   90.00
_cell.angle_gamma   90.00
#
_symmetry.space_group_name_H-M   'P 1'
#
loop_
_entity.id
_entity.type
_entity.pdbx_description
1 polymer ?
#
loop_
_entity_poly.entity_id
_entity_poly.type
_entity_poly.pdbx_seq_one_letter_code
_entity_poly.pdbx_strand_id
1 'polypeptide(L)'
;MKGYIRKAAAFLAAALVAVSAAGCADKKEDEHDHGHNMAGVSAPDGDYSDYAEKELKPESSEVPVFITFRSNFAEDEEAVKVAEFYYAMSEKSVEYLEKSVQPDVLKMKLDSSTSADYLNVQYDFIKDSVIGSDFKFTAVTIDDSMTGEDAFNYYDSLLAKAAPDLKPTSKKVFKVNCLYDKGDGGQLSIAARLKEKGMNELEVAVYTIDGKPYIIF
;
A
#
# COMPACT_ATOMS: atom_id res chain seq x y z
N MET A 1 24.07 13.37 24.01
CA MET A 1 23.10 13.01 22.96
C MET A 1 22.91 11.48 22.93
N LYS A 2 22.00 10.91 23.75
CA LYS A 2 21.76 9.45 23.82
C LYS A 2 20.28 9.09 24.09
N GLY A 3 19.34 10.01 23.82
CA GLY A 3 17.93 9.87 24.24
C GLY A 3 16.90 9.66 23.14
N TYR A 4 17.16 10.06 21.89
CA TYR A 4 16.12 10.14 20.87
C TYR A 4 16.00 8.89 19.96
N ILE A 5 17.01 8.03 19.92
CA ILE A 5 17.02 6.86 19.01
C ILE A 5 16.15 5.70 19.54
N ARG A 6 15.85 5.65 20.85
CA ARG A 6 15.11 4.52 21.43
C ARG A 6 13.60 4.52 21.18
N LYS A 7 13.00 5.63 20.75
CA LYS A 7 11.54 5.70 20.47
C LYS A 7 11.18 5.40 19.01
N ALA A 8 12.10 5.58 18.06
CA ALA A 8 11.83 5.32 16.63
C ALA A 8 11.79 3.82 16.28
N ALA A 9 12.51 2.98 17.03
CA ALA A 9 12.62 1.54 16.73
C ALA A 9 11.32 0.75 16.92
N ALA A 10 10.35 1.26 17.70
CA ALA A 10 9.06 0.59 17.93
C ALA A 10 8.01 0.88 16.83
N PHE A 11 8.16 1.97 16.08
CA PHE A 11 7.18 2.44 15.09
C PHE A 11 7.45 1.97 13.65
N LEU A 12 8.61 1.38 13.40
CA LEU A 12 9.02 0.91 12.06
C LEU A 12 8.41 -0.42 11.64
N ALA A 13 7.79 -1.17 12.56
CA ALA A 13 7.22 -2.48 12.28
C ALA A 13 5.96 -2.43 11.38
N ALA A 14 5.37 -1.25 11.16
CA ALA A 14 4.10 -1.08 10.47
C ALA A 14 4.21 -0.81 8.95
N ALA A 15 5.38 -0.41 8.43
CA ALA A 15 5.51 -0.08 7.01
C ALA A 15 6.10 -1.22 6.15
N LEU A 16 6.66 -2.25 6.78
CA LEU A 16 7.38 -3.33 6.09
C LEU A 16 7.17 -4.65 6.81
N VAL A 17 5.93 -5.13 6.87
CA VAL A 17 5.68 -6.48 7.37
C VAL A 17 6.01 -7.46 6.25
N ALA A 18 7.30 -7.77 6.12
CA ALA A 18 7.77 -8.86 5.31
C ALA A 18 7.37 -10.18 5.97
N VAL A 19 6.24 -10.78 5.54
CA VAL A 19 5.99 -12.20 5.79
C VAL A 19 6.75 -12.98 4.72
N SER A 20 7.94 -13.41 5.08
CA SER A 20 8.76 -14.29 4.24
C SER A 20 8.12 -15.69 4.18
N ALA A 21 7.48 -16.02 3.05
CA ALA A 21 7.40 -17.40 2.58
C ALA A 21 8.54 -17.61 1.58
N ALA A 22 9.65 -18.15 2.09
CA ALA A 22 10.78 -18.57 1.28
C ALA A 22 10.35 -19.69 0.32
N GLY A 23 10.54 -19.45 -0.97
CA GLY A 23 10.39 -20.44 -2.03
C GLY A 23 11.49 -20.26 -3.08
N CYS A 24 12.75 -20.48 -2.69
CA CYS A 24 13.83 -20.71 -3.65
C CYS A 24 13.50 -21.96 -4.46
N ALA A 25 13.14 -21.79 -5.73
CA ALA A 25 13.28 -22.82 -6.74
C ALA A 25 14.19 -22.27 -7.84
N ASP A 26 15.48 -22.52 -7.67
CA ASP A 26 16.47 -22.48 -8.75
C ASP A 26 15.95 -23.31 -9.93
N LYS A 27 15.71 -22.66 -11.06
CA LYS A 27 15.77 -23.30 -12.38
C LYS A 27 16.36 -22.36 -13.42
N LYS A 28 17.66 -22.57 -13.61
CA LYS A 28 18.44 -22.59 -14.86
C LYS A 28 18.16 -21.52 -15.92
N GLU A 29 19.23 -20.79 -16.20
CA GLU A 29 19.54 -20.09 -17.44
C GLU A 29 19.20 -20.95 -18.67
N ASP A 30 18.42 -20.38 -19.59
CA ASP A 30 18.48 -20.73 -21.00
C ASP A 30 18.69 -19.43 -21.78
N GLU A 31 19.87 -19.31 -22.38
CA GLU A 31 20.21 -18.33 -23.39
C GLU A 31 19.30 -18.52 -24.61
N HIS A 32 18.50 -17.51 -24.97
CA HIS A 32 18.02 -17.36 -26.34
C HIS A 32 18.00 -15.90 -26.73
N ASP A 33 19.06 -15.50 -27.42
CA ASP A 33 19.07 -14.41 -28.38
C ASP A 33 18.00 -14.68 -29.45
N HIS A 34 17.10 -13.72 -29.69
CA HIS A 34 16.54 -13.36 -31.01
C HIS A 34 15.68 -12.09 -30.86
N GLY A 35 16.21 -10.98 -31.36
CA GLY A 35 15.47 -9.74 -31.50
C GLY A 35 14.27 -9.91 -32.44
N HIS A 36 13.08 -9.56 -31.95
CA HIS A 36 11.94 -9.25 -32.81
C HIS A 36 11.16 -8.06 -32.26
N ASN A 37 10.78 -7.22 -33.22
CA ASN A 37 10.27 -5.87 -33.08
C ASN A 37 8.84 -5.84 -32.50
N MET A 38 8.52 -4.76 -31.78
CA MET A 38 7.18 -4.41 -31.32
C MET A 38 6.26 -4.14 -32.52
N ALA A 39 5.36 -5.06 -32.86
CA ALA A 39 4.05 -4.85 -33.51
C ALA A 39 3.60 -6.14 -34.23
N GLY A 40 2.36 -6.58 -33.98
CA GLY A 40 1.65 -7.47 -34.92
C GLY A 40 1.06 -8.77 -34.37
N VAL A 41 0.78 -8.87 -33.08
CA VAL A 41 -0.16 -9.88 -32.58
C VAL A 41 -1.47 -9.17 -32.31
N SER A 42 -2.45 -9.35 -33.20
CA SER A 42 -3.84 -9.00 -32.89
C SER A 42 -4.24 -9.81 -31.67
N ALA A 43 -4.54 -9.13 -30.56
CA ALA A 43 -5.13 -9.77 -29.40
C ALA A 43 -6.42 -10.47 -29.88
N PRO A 44 -6.68 -11.72 -29.45
CA PRO A 44 -7.91 -12.40 -29.82
C PRO A 44 -9.12 -11.57 -29.39
N ASP A 45 -10.16 -11.49 -30.22
CA ASP A 45 -11.40 -10.80 -29.86
C ASP A 45 -11.97 -11.43 -28.58
N GLY A 46 -12.02 -10.64 -27.52
CA GLY A 46 -12.43 -11.06 -26.18
C GLY A 46 -12.87 -9.87 -25.35
N ASP A 47 -13.69 -10.11 -24.33
CA ASP A 47 -14.03 -9.08 -23.35
C ASP A 47 -12.85 -8.94 -22.37
N TYR A 48 -12.15 -7.81 -22.48
CA TYR A 48 -11.01 -7.46 -21.62
C TYR A 48 -11.39 -6.38 -20.60
N SER A 49 -12.69 -6.14 -20.37
CA SER A 49 -13.15 -5.13 -19.40
C SER A 49 -12.63 -5.41 -17.99
N ASP A 50 -12.44 -6.68 -17.62
CA ASP A 50 -11.83 -7.09 -16.34
C ASP A 50 -10.37 -6.68 -16.18
N TYR A 51 -9.67 -6.39 -17.29
CA TYR A 51 -8.29 -5.91 -17.30
C TYR A 51 -8.19 -4.39 -17.49
N ALA A 52 -9.33 -3.70 -17.67
CA ALA A 52 -9.35 -2.26 -17.81
C ALA A 52 -9.00 -1.60 -16.48
N GLU A 53 -8.07 -0.64 -16.54
CA GLU A 53 -7.77 0.22 -15.40
C GLU A 53 -8.90 1.22 -15.22
N LYS A 54 -9.37 1.30 -13.98
CA LYS A 54 -10.29 2.31 -13.49
C LYS A 54 -9.48 3.42 -12.84
N GLU A 55 -9.90 4.65 -13.13
CA GLU A 55 -9.31 5.86 -12.55
C GLU A 55 -10.36 6.62 -11.74
N LEU A 56 -10.03 6.94 -10.50
CA LEU A 56 -10.75 7.94 -9.70
C LEU A 56 -9.85 9.17 -9.62
N LYS A 57 -10.34 10.27 -10.17
CA LYS A 57 -9.63 11.55 -10.15
C LYS A 57 -9.80 12.26 -8.81
N PRO A 58 -8.85 13.13 -8.41
CA PRO A 58 -8.96 13.93 -7.19
C PRO A 58 -10.29 14.68 -7.04
N GLU A 59 -10.87 15.15 -8.14
CA GLU A 59 -12.14 15.90 -8.11
C GLU A 59 -13.38 15.01 -7.99
N SER A 60 -13.22 13.72 -8.28
CA SER A 60 -14.29 12.71 -8.26
C SER A 60 -14.22 11.79 -7.04
N SER A 61 -13.16 11.88 -6.24
CA SER A 61 -12.97 11.08 -5.03
C SER A 61 -12.88 11.99 -3.81
N GLU A 62 -13.13 11.45 -2.61
CA GLU A 62 -12.98 12.20 -1.35
C GLU A 62 -11.50 12.40 -0.94
N VAL A 63 -10.55 11.92 -1.75
CA VAL A 63 -9.10 11.97 -1.49
C VAL A 63 -8.42 12.78 -2.60
N PRO A 64 -7.56 13.76 -2.28
CA PRO A 64 -6.97 14.65 -3.29
C PRO A 64 -5.73 14.03 -3.94
N VAL A 65 -5.84 12.79 -4.42
CA VAL A 65 -4.84 12.06 -5.22
C VAL A 65 -5.53 11.28 -6.33
N PHE A 66 -4.80 10.98 -7.40
CA PHE A 66 -5.29 10.02 -8.39
C PHE A 66 -5.29 8.61 -7.81
N ILE A 67 -6.33 7.84 -8.10
CA ILE A 67 -6.43 6.44 -7.70
C ILE A 67 -6.60 5.60 -8.95
N THR A 68 -5.70 4.64 -9.15
CA THR A 68 -5.77 3.72 -10.29
C THR A 68 -5.79 2.28 -9.80
N PHE A 69 -6.72 1.47 -10.30
CA PHE A 69 -6.86 0.06 -9.94
C PHE A 69 -7.62 -0.68 -11.03
N ARG A 70 -7.62 -2.01 -11.00
CA ARG A 70 -8.48 -2.82 -11.86
C ARG A 70 -9.69 -3.31 -11.07
N SER A 71 -10.86 -3.33 -11.70
CA SER A 71 -12.12 -3.71 -11.04
C SER A 71 -12.12 -5.16 -10.53
N ASN A 72 -11.29 -6.03 -11.11
CA ASN A 72 -11.10 -7.40 -10.62
C ASN A 72 -10.21 -7.48 -9.36
N PHE A 73 -9.49 -6.41 -9.01
CA PHE A 73 -8.66 -6.33 -7.80
C PHE A 73 -9.43 -5.68 -6.65
N ALA A 74 -9.96 -4.48 -6.87
CA ALA A 74 -10.57 -3.65 -5.83
C ALA A 74 -11.90 -3.05 -6.28
N GLU A 75 -12.78 -2.82 -5.30
CA GLU A 75 -13.94 -1.96 -5.43
C GLU A 75 -13.56 -0.49 -5.14
N ASP A 76 -14.37 0.46 -5.59
CA ASP A 76 -14.10 1.91 -5.43
C ASP A 76 -13.85 2.29 -3.96
N GLU A 77 -14.68 1.79 -3.04
CA GLU A 77 -14.55 2.11 -1.62
C GLU A 77 -13.26 1.53 -1.02
N GLU A 78 -12.82 0.34 -1.48
CA GLU A 78 -11.56 -0.27 -1.04
C GLU A 78 -10.38 0.55 -1.55
N ALA A 79 -10.40 0.95 -2.83
CA ALA A 79 -9.37 1.76 -3.44
C ALA A 79 -9.27 3.16 -2.81
N VAL A 80 -10.41 3.77 -2.47
CA VAL A 80 -10.46 5.02 -1.69
C VAL A 80 -9.81 4.84 -0.33
N LYS A 81 -10.09 3.76 0.42
CA LYS A 81 -9.44 3.52 1.73
C LYS A 81 -7.93 3.41 1.65
N VAL A 82 -7.43 2.73 0.61
CA VAL A 82 -5.99 2.63 0.34
C VAL A 82 -5.41 4.01 0.07
N ALA A 83 -6.07 4.81 -0.77
CA ALA A 83 -5.62 6.16 -1.09
C ALA A 83 -5.64 7.09 0.14
N GLU A 84 -6.69 7.05 0.97
CA GLU A 84 -6.78 7.81 2.22
C GLU A 84 -5.58 7.51 3.14
N PHE A 85 -5.21 6.23 3.28
CA PHE A 85 -4.12 5.79 4.15
C PHE A 85 -2.76 6.30 3.69
N TYR A 86 -2.42 6.15 2.40
CA TYR A 86 -1.13 6.64 1.89
C TYR A 86 -1.09 8.17 1.76
N TYR A 87 -2.22 8.80 1.40
CA TYR A 87 -2.33 10.26 1.42
C TYR A 87 -2.06 10.82 2.83
N ALA A 88 -2.66 10.19 3.86
CA ALA A 88 -2.43 10.55 5.25
C ALA A 88 -0.95 10.54 5.62
N MET A 89 -0.18 9.55 5.15
CA MET A 89 1.27 9.49 5.39
C MET A 89 2.02 10.66 4.76
N SER A 90 1.74 10.97 3.48
CA SER A 90 2.48 12.01 2.76
C SER A 90 2.12 13.44 3.18
N GLU A 91 0.87 13.68 3.62
CA GLU A 91 0.42 14.99 4.09
C GLU A 91 0.40 15.11 5.62
N LYS A 92 0.77 14.05 6.33
CA LYS A 92 0.67 13.94 7.78
C LYS A 92 -0.75 14.25 8.29
N SER A 93 -1.77 13.82 7.55
CA SER A 93 -3.18 14.08 7.88
C SER A 93 -3.77 13.05 8.84
N VAL A 94 -4.03 13.48 10.07
CA VAL A 94 -4.68 12.67 11.11
C VAL A 94 -6.08 12.23 10.70
N GLU A 95 -6.85 13.15 10.10
CA GLU A 95 -8.22 12.88 9.66
C GLU A 95 -8.29 11.70 8.67
N TYR A 96 -7.44 11.70 7.65
CA TYR A 96 -7.42 10.62 6.66
C TYR A 96 -6.88 9.30 7.23
N LEU A 97 -5.96 9.35 8.21
CA LEU A 97 -5.52 8.14 8.91
C LEU A 97 -6.67 7.52 9.71
N GLU A 98 -7.35 8.33 10.53
CA GLU A 98 -8.42 7.86 11.41
C GLU A 98 -9.66 7.40 10.63
N LYS A 99 -9.91 7.99 9.46
CA LYS A 99 -11.00 7.58 8.56
C LYS A 99 -10.70 6.27 7.82
N SER A 100 -9.42 5.98 7.53
CA SER A 100 -9.05 4.82 6.72
C SER A 100 -8.86 3.53 7.54
N VAL A 101 -8.36 3.63 8.77
CA VAL A 101 -7.96 2.48 9.58
C VAL A 101 -9.10 2.01 10.49
N GLN A 102 -9.18 0.70 10.75
CA GLN A 102 -10.06 0.18 11.79
C GLN A 102 -9.69 0.79 13.18
N PRO A 103 -10.64 1.42 13.90
CA PRO A 103 -10.32 2.23 15.09
C PRO A 103 -9.59 1.52 16.23
N ASP A 104 -9.94 0.27 16.52
CA ASP A 104 -9.30 -0.52 17.59
C ASP A 104 -7.88 -0.95 17.19
N VAL A 105 -7.67 -1.30 15.91
CA VAL A 105 -6.35 -1.61 15.35
C VAL A 105 -5.48 -0.36 15.41
N LEU A 106 -5.99 0.80 15.01
CA LEU A 106 -5.27 2.07 15.13
C LEU A 106 -4.88 2.34 16.58
N LYS A 107 -5.84 2.27 17.50
CA LYS A 107 -5.61 2.48 18.93
C LYS A 107 -4.56 1.53 19.49
N MET A 108 -4.59 0.26 19.11
CA MET A 108 -3.59 -0.72 19.51
C MET A 108 -2.20 -0.39 18.93
N LYS A 109 -2.12 0.01 17.67
CA LYS A 109 -0.86 0.31 16.99
C LYS A 109 -0.17 1.57 17.50
N LEU A 110 -0.94 2.56 17.90
CA LEU A 110 -0.39 3.79 18.46
C LEU A 110 0.28 3.55 19.83
N ASP A 111 -0.12 2.52 20.59
CA ASP A 111 0.49 2.14 21.88
C ASP A 111 0.84 3.36 22.77
N SER A 112 -0.17 4.19 23.05
CA SER A 112 -0.07 5.45 23.81
C SER A 112 0.61 6.63 23.11
N SER A 113 0.94 6.54 21.82
CA SER A 113 1.27 7.71 20.98
C SER A 113 0.03 8.34 20.34
N THR A 114 0.24 9.45 19.65
CA THR A 114 -0.81 10.08 18.85
C THR A 114 -0.73 9.66 17.38
N SER A 115 -1.85 9.77 16.66
CA SER A 115 -1.91 9.65 15.19
C SER A 115 -0.88 10.58 14.52
N ALA A 116 -0.71 11.80 15.02
CA ALA A 116 0.27 12.75 14.50
C ALA A 116 1.73 12.28 14.69
N ASP A 117 2.06 11.66 15.83
CA ASP A 117 3.39 11.10 16.07
C ASP A 117 3.68 9.96 15.10
N TYR A 118 2.71 9.06 14.92
CA TYR A 118 2.82 7.96 13.95
C TYR A 118 3.08 8.50 12.53
N LEU A 119 2.28 9.47 12.07
CA LEU A 119 2.43 10.04 10.74
C LEU A 119 3.76 10.76 10.53
N ASN A 120 4.27 11.46 11.55
CA ASN A 120 5.60 12.05 11.50
C ASN A 120 6.68 10.99 11.31
N VAL A 121 6.62 9.89 12.08
CA VAL A 121 7.60 8.80 11.97
C VAL A 121 7.52 8.13 10.59
N GLN A 122 6.32 7.87 10.07
CA GLN A 122 6.18 7.26 8.74
C GLN A 122 6.68 8.18 7.62
N TYR A 123 6.34 9.47 7.68
CA TYR A 123 6.83 10.44 6.71
C TYR A 123 8.35 10.53 6.74
N ASP A 124 8.94 10.70 7.92
CA ASP A 124 10.40 10.85 8.07
C ASP A 124 11.12 9.57 7.64
N PHE A 125 10.55 8.39 7.89
CA PHE A 125 11.07 7.13 7.38
C PHE A 125 11.10 7.09 5.85
N ILE A 126 9.97 7.37 5.19
CA ILE A 126 9.89 7.35 3.72
C ILE A 126 10.84 8.40 3.13
N LYS A 127 10.84 9.61 3.70
CA LYS A 127 11.73 10.70 3.30
C LYS A 127 13.19 10.29 3.43
N ASP A 128 13.65 9.87 4.60
CA ASP A 128 15.08 9.71 4.86
C ASP A 128 15.61 8.37 4.33
N SER A 129 14.78 7.33 4.34
CA SER A 129 15.20 5.96 4.00
C SER A 129 14.88 5.59 2.56
N VAL A 130 13.83 6.14 1.94
CA VAL A 130 13.34 5.72 0.62
C VAL A 130 13.53 6.79 -0.46
N ILE A 131 13.10 8.03 -0.23
CA ILE A 131 13.06 9.07 -1.29
C ILE A 131 14.31 9.95 -1.28
N GLY A 132 14.82 10.30 -0.10
CA GLY A 132 15.94 11.22 0.11
C GLY A 132 15.58 12.70 0.16
N SER A 133 14.30 13.06 0.04
CA SER A 133 13.81 14.44 0.06
C SER A 133 12.36 14.51 0.55
N ASP A 134 11.90 15.72 0.87
CA ASP A 134 10.47 15.95 1.10
C ASP A 134 9.66 15.50 -0.12
N PHE A 135 8.49 14.94 0.15
CA PHE A 135 7.61 14.34 -0.85
C PHE A 135 6.15 14.57 -0.50
N LYS A 136 5.30 14.45 -1.52
CA LYS A 136 3.85 14.36 -1.45
C LYS A 136 3.39 13.35 -2.48
N PHE A 137 2.48 12.45 -2.10
CA PHE A 137 1.92 11.53 -3.09
C PHE A 137 0.91 12.26 -3.96
N THR A 138 0.94 11.93 -5.24
CA THR A 138 0.11 12.52 -6.30
C THR A 138 -0.80 11.47 -6.93
N ALA A 139 -0.41 10.20 -6.85
CA ALA A 139 -1.24 9.06 -7.24
C ALA A 139 -0.98 7.84 -6.36
N VAL A 140 -1.98 6.99 -6.24
CA VAL A 140 -1.94 5.68 -5.58
C VAL A 140 -2.50 4.64 -6.55
N THR A 141 -1.68 3.63 -6.87
CA THR A 141 -2.04 2.55 -7.78
C THR A 141 -2.09 1.23 -7.03
N ILE A 142 -3.17 0.47 -7.20
CA ILE A 142 -3.27 -0.93 -6.75
C ILE A 142 -2.81 -1.82 -7.91
N ASP A 143 -1.60 -2.36 -7.78
CA ASP A 143 -0.94 -3.13 -8.85
C ASP A 143 -1.33 -4.61 -8.82
N ASP A 144 -1.70 -5.13 -7.65
CA ASP A 144 -2.03 -6.54 -7.45
C ASP A 144 -2.93 -6.73 -6.22
N SER A 145 -3.70 -7.80 -6.22
CA SER A 145 -4.50 -8.25 -5.07
C SER A 145 -4.14 -9.68 -4.70
N MET A 146 -3.57 -9.86 -3.51
CA MET A 146 -3.29 -11.17 -2.96
C MET A 146 -4.52 -11.68 -2.22
N THR A 147 -4.99 -12.85 -2.66
CA THR A 147 -6.12 -13.56 -2.06
C THR A 147 -5.64 -14.96 -1.65
N GLY A 148 -5.45 -15.16 -0.35
CA GLY A 148 -4.97 -16.43 0.19
C GLY A 148 -4.78 -16.36 1.69
N GLU A 149 -5.05 -17.46 2.42
CA GLU A 149 -5.02 -17.49 3.89
C GLU A 149 -3.65 -17.03 4.45
N ASP A 150 -2.56 -17.40 3.78
CA ASP A 150 -1.21 -17.02 4.19
C ASP A 150 -0.95 -15.50 4.12
N ALA A 151 -1.61 -14.79 3.20
CA ALA A 151 -1.49 -13.34 3.07
C ALA A 151 -2.17 -12.60 4.24
N PHE A 152 -3.14 -13.24 4.90
CA PHE A 152 -3.97 -12.61 5.92
C PHE A 152 -3.49 -12.89 7.35
N ASN A 153 -2.69 -13.93 7.57
CA ASN A 153 -2.33 -14.41 8.91
C ASN A 153 -1.84 -13.31 9.88
N TYR A 154 -0.96 -12.43 9.40
CA TYR A 154 -0.46 -11.32 10.20
C TYR A 154 -1.57 -10.32 10.56
N TYR A 155 -2.35 -9.89 9.58
CA TYR A 155 -3.42 -8.91 9.75
C TYR A 155 -4.59 -9.46 10.57
N ASP A 156 -4.91 -10.76 10.41
CA ASP A 156 -5.87 -11.48 11.23
C ASP A 156 -5.43 -11.50 12.70
N SER A 157 -4.15 -11.73 12.96
CA SER A 157 -3.62 -11.68 14.32
C SER A 157 -3.73 -10.28 14.94
N LEU A 158 -3.47 -9.23 14.17
CA LEU A 158 -3.63 -7.85 14.63
C LEU A 158 -5.09 -7.53 14.96
N LEU A 159 -6.01 -7.85 14.05
CA LEU A 159 -7.44 -7.59 14.26
C LEU A 159 -7.96 -8.40 15.45
N ALA A 160 -7.60 -9.69 15.56
CA ALA A 160 -8.02 -10.53 16.69
C ALA A 160 -7.52 -10.01 18.04
N LYS A 161 -6.33 -9.39 18.07
CA LYS A 161 -5.77 -8.78 19.29
C LYS A 161 -6.45 -7.45 19.62
N ALA A 162 -6.75 -6.64 18.61
CA ALA A 162 -7.32 -5.31 18.79
C ALA A 162 -8.83 -5.35 19.07
N ALA A 163 -9.56 -6.18 18.31
CA ALA A 163 -11.00 -6.27 18.29
C ALA A 163 -11.46 -7.73 18.03
N PRO A 164 -11.39 -8.61 19.04
CA PRO A 164 -11.65 -10.06 18.88
C PRO A 164 -13.08 -10.40 18.42
N ASP A 165 -14.03 -9.49 18.64
CA ASP A 165 -15.44 -9.70 18.29
C ASP A 165 -15.77 -9.33 16.84
N LEU A 166 -14.88 -8.62 16.13
CA LEU A 166 -15.11 -8.21 14.75
C LEU A 166 -14.85 -9.37 13.79
N LYS A 167 -15.77 -9.54 12.84
CA LYS A 167 -15.73 -10.60 11.83
C LYS A 167 -15.75 -9.97 10.44
N PRO A 168 -14.60 -9.91 9.76
CA PRO A 168 -14.54 -9.43 8.38
C PRO A 168 -15.38 -10.32 7.46
N THR A 169 -16.13 -9.71 6.54
CA THR A 169 -16.87 -10.41 5.48
C THR A 169 -16.08 -10.52 4.19
N SER A 170 -15.04 -9.70 4.02
CA SER A 170 -14.08 -9.75 2.91
C SER A 170 -12.69 -9.36 3.43
N LYS A 171 -11.64 -9.95 2.86
CA LYS A 171 -10.24 -9.70 3.19
C LYS A 171 -9.44 -9.66 1.89
N LYS A 172 -8.67 -8.60 1.70
CA LYS A 172 -7.75 -8.44 0.56
C LYS A 172 -6.44 -7.83 1.06
N VAL A 173 -5.33 -8.23 0.48
CA VAL A 173 -4.05 -7.52 0.63
C VAL A 173 -3.66 -6.99 -0.73
N PHE A 174 -3.44 -5.69 -0.82
CA PHE A 174 -3.08 -5.02 -2.06
C PHE A 174 -1.59 -4.70 -2.09
N LYS A 175 -0.96 -4.95 -3.24
CA LYS A 175 0.32 -4.32 -3.55
C LYS A 175 0.07 -2.93 -4.11
N VAL A 176 0.77 -1.95 -3.56
CA VAL A 176 0.49 -0.55 -3.81
C VAL A 176 1.74 0.17 -4.28
N ASN A 177 1.58 0.98 -5.31
CA ASN A 177 2.60 1.90 -5.78
C ASN A 177 2.07 3.34 -5.68
N CYS A 178 2.76 4.16 -4.90
CA CYS A 178 2.49 5.59 -4.82
C CYS A 178 3.44 6.37 -5.74
N LEU A 179 2.88 7.32 -6.49
CA LEU A 179 3.66 8.26 -7.28
C LEU A 179 3.83 9.57 -6.53
N TYR A 180 5.03 10.16 -6.56
CA TYR A 180 5.33 11.45 -5.97
C TYR A 180 5.99 12.39 -6.98
N ASP A 181 5.83 13.70 -6.77
CA ASP A 181 6.42 14.72 -7.64
C ASP A 181 7.95 14.76 -7.50
N LYS A 182 8.64 14.87 -8.64
CA LYS A 182 10.10 15.06 -8.72
C LYS A 182 10.51 16.54 -8.60
N GLY A 183 9.56 17.46 -8.66
CA GLY A 183 9.76 18.92 -8.53
C GLY A 183 10.11 19.63 -9.84
N ASP A 184 10.53 18.92 -10.89
CA ASP A 184 10.91 19.48 -12.20
C ASP A 184 9.96 19.12 -13.35
N GLY A 185 8.75 18.66 -13.02
CA GLY A 185 7.76 18.20 -14.00
C GLY A 185 7.96 16.72 -14.32
N GLY A 186 7.51 15.87 -13.41
CA GLY A 186 7.53 14.42 -13.56
C GLY A 186 7.13 13.72 -12.28
N GLN A 187 6.69 12.48 -12.40
CA GLN A 187 6.37 11.62 -11.26
C GLN A 187 7.41 10.51 -11.12
N LEU A 188 7.72 10.17 -9.88
CA LEU A 188 8.56 9.03 -9.51
C LEU A 188 7.73 8.00 -8.76
N SER A 189 8.06 6.72 -8.94
CA SER A 189 7.41 5.60 -8.27
C SER A 189 8.13 5.26 -6.96
N ILE A 190 7.37 5.06 -5.89
CA ILE A 190 7.92 4.55 -4.63
C ILE A 190 8.36 3.09 -4.76
N ALA A 191 7.63 2.26 -5.53
CA ALA A 191 8.01 0.87 -5.78
C ALA A 191 9.39 0.77 -6.43
N ALA A 192 9.69 1.64 -7.41
CA ALA A 192 11.01 1.72 -8.02
C ALA A 192 12.11 2.05 -6.98
N ARG A 193 11.85 3.00 -6.06
CA ARG A 193 12.80 3.38 -5.01
C ARG A 193 13.02 2.28 -3.97
N LEU A 194 11.96 1.58 -3.58
CA LEU A 194 12.03 0.44 -2.67
C LEU A 194 12.89 -0.67 -3.26
N LYS A 195 12.67 -0.99 -4.54
CA LYS A 195 13.48 -1.97 -5.28
C LYS A 195 14.96 -1.59 -5.37
N GLU A 196 15.28 -0.33 -5.65
CA GLU A 196 16.67 0.18 -5.66
C GLU A 196 17.39 -0.03 -4.31
N LYS A 197 16.62 -0.09 -3.21
CA LYS A 197 17.12 -0.25 -1.84
C LYS A 197 17.02 -1.68 -1.32
N GLY A 198 16.63 -2.63 -2.17
CA GLY A 198 16.44 -4.03 -1.78
C GLY A 198 15.29 -4.21 -0.78
N MET A 199 14.31 -3.32 -0.81
CA MET A 199 13.11 -3.37 0.03
C MET A 199 11.93 -3.92 -0.78
N ASN A 200 10.98 -4.54 -0.08
CA ASN A 200 9.74 -5.02 -0.70
C ASN A 200 8.85 -3.85 -1.10
N GLU A 201 7.91 -4.13 -2.02
CA GLU A 201 6.84 -3.22 -2.39
C GLU A 201 5.93 -2.91 -1.20
N LEU A 202 5.15 -1.83 -1.31
CA LEU A 202 4.19 -1.50 -0.26
C LEU A 202 3.01 -2.46 -0.33
N GLU A 203 2.57 -2.92 0.84
CA GLU A 203 1.43 -3.80 0.98
C GLU A 203 0.46 -3.22 2.01
N VAL A 204 -0.84 -3.38 1.76
CA VAL A 204 -1.88 -2.92 2.69
C VAL A 204 -3.05 -3.90 2.71
N ALA A 205 -3.51 -4.27 3.90
CA ALA A 205 -4.69 -5.11 4.05
C ALA A 205 -5.96 -4.27 4.17
N VAL A 206 -6.98 -4.62 3.39
CA VAL A 206 -8.31 -4.00 3.41
C VAL A 206 -9.33 -5.06 3.78
N TYR A 207 -9.96 -4.88 4.94
CA TYR A 207 -10.95 -5.80 5.49
C TYR A 207 -12.31 -5.12 5.51
N THR A 208 -13.33 -5.79 4.99
CA THR A 208 -14.72 -5.30 5.05
C THR A 208 -15.36 -5.76 6.34
N ILE A 209 -15.75 -4.82 7.20
CA ILE A 209 -16.38 -5.06 8.51
C ILE A 209 -17.68 -4.26 8.55
N ASP A 210 -18.80 -4.90 8.88
CA ASP A 210 -20.14 -4.28 8.89
C ASP A 210 -20.48 -3.53 7.58
N GLY A 211 -20.05 -4.10 6.45
CA GLY A 211 -20.29 -3.56 5.11
C GLY A 211 -19.40 -2.37 4.73
N LYS A 212 -18.37 -2.04 5.53
CA LYS A 212 -17.44 -0.94 5.24
C LYS A 212 -15.99 -1.42 5.18
N PRO A 213 -15.18 -0.96 4.21
CA PRO A 213 -13.76 -1.29 4.15
C PRO A 213 -12.95 -0.49 5.18
N TYR A 214 -11.98 -1.18 5.81
CA TYR A 214 -11.01 -0.60 6.74
C TYR A 214 -9.61 -1.13 6.46
N ILE A 215 -8.60 -0.29 6.66
CA ILE A 215 -7.20 -0.70 6.66
C ILE A 215 -6.88 -1.46 7.96
N ILE A 216 -6.19 -2.60 7.81
CA ILE A 216 -5.50 -3.32 8.88
C ILE A 216 -4.00 -3.26 8.57
N PHE A 217 -3.20 -2.71 9.50
CA PHE A 217 -1.75 -2.52 9.34
C PHE A 217 -1.06 -2.77 10.68
#